data_AF-A0A963EKU1-F1
#
_entry.id   AF-A0A963EKU1-F1
#
_cell.length_a   1.000
_cell.length_b   1.000
_cell.length_c   1.000
_cell.angle_alpha   90.00
_cell.angle_beta   90.00
_cell.angle_gamma   90.00
#
_symmetry.space_group_name_H-M   'P 1'
#
loop_
_entity.id
_entity.type
_entity.pdbx_description
1 polymer ?
#
loop_
_entity_poly.entity_id
_entity_poly.type
_entity_poly.pdbx_seq_one_letter_code
_entity_poly.pdbx_strand_id
1 'polypeptide(L)' 'MTIRSLAEVGARLEEAVSGLPERATDSAHLIDQYEEIAIQVLDSEHEDFTPGALHEYLETFLYLKRLELGLVPFPDPREE' A
#
# COMPACT_ATOMS: atom_id res chain seq x y z
N MET A 1 -23.74 0.16 5.32
CA MET A 1 -22.82 -0.86 4.82
C MET A 1 -22.34 -0.40 3.45
N THR A 2 -21.31 0.45 3.44
CA THR A 2 -20.60 0.76 2.19
C THR A 2 -19.78 -0.47 1.88
N ILE A 3 -20.18 -1.23 0.87
CA ILE A 3 -19.37 -2.34 0.35
C ILE A 3 -18.15 -1.68 -0.31
N ARG A 4 -17.10 -1.42 0.47
CA ARG A 4 -15.84 -0.90 -0.06
C ARG A 4 -15.11 -2.05 -0.73
N SER A 5 -14.62 -1.81 -1.94
CA SER A 5 -13.81 -2.80 -2.65
C SER A 5 -12.34 -2.60 -2.32
N LEU A 6 -11.53 -3.68 -2.36
CA LEU A 6 -10.08 -3.57 -2.19
C LEU A 6 -9.45 -2.58 -3.20
N ALA A 7 -9.98 -2.52 -4.43
CA ALA A 7 -9.56 -1.56 -5.43
C ALA A 7 -9.79 -0.09 -4.99
N GLU A 8 -10.92 0.18 -4.33
CA GLU A 8 -11.21 1.52 -3.78
C GLU A 8 -10.25 1.90 -2.65
N VAL A 9 -9.90 0.94 -1.79
CA VAL A 9 -8.87 1.12 -0.75
C VAL A 9 -7.53 1.53 -1.38
N GLY A 10 -7.10 0.83 -2.43
CA GLY A 10 -5.86 1.14 -3.14
C GLY A 10 -5.86 2.54 -3.75
N ALA A 11 -6.96 2.93 -4.42
CA ALA A 11 -7.10 4.28 -4.97
C ALA A 11 -7.05 5.36 -3.89
N ARG A 12 -7.76 5.15 -2.77
CA ARG A 12 -7.77 6.08 -1.64
C ARG A 12 -6.39 6.22 -1.00
N LEU A 13 -5.64 5.14 -0.91
CA LEU A 13 -4.28 5.15 -0.39
C LEU A 13 -3.33 5.93 -1.29
N GLU A 14 -3.42 5.77 -2.61
CA GLU A 14 -2.71 6.61 -3.60
C GLU A 14 -3.05 8.09 -3.46
N GLU A 15 -4.34 8.41 -3.31
CA GLU A 15 -4.82 9.78 -3.12
C GLU A 15 -4.32 10.39 -1.81
N ALA A 16 -4.36 9.62 -0.71
CA ALA A 16 -3.90 10.05 0.60
C ALA A 16 -2.41 10.40 0.57
N VAL A 17 -1.57 9.53 0.00
CA VAL A 17 -0.12 9.80 -0.15
C VAL A 17 0.12 10.98 -1.10
N SER A 18 -0.63 11.07 -2.19
CA SER A 18 -0.49 12.16 -3.17
C SER A 18 -0.93 13.52 -2.62
N GLY A 19 -1.84 13.54 -1.65
CA GLY A 19 -2.32 14.74 -0.98
C GLY A 19 -1.46 15.20 0.20
N LEU A 20 -0.39 14.48 0.56
CA LEU A 20 0.48 14.87 1.67
C LEU A 20 1.22 16.18 1.35
N PRO A 21 1.19 17.19 2.27
CA PRO A 21 1.87 18.46 2.07
C PRO A 21 3.39 18.31 2.03
N GLU A 22 3.94 17.29 2.68
CA GLU A 22 5.37 16.97 2.76
C GLU A 22 5.71 15.65 2.05
N ARG A 23 5.05 15.39 0.91
CA ARG A 23 5.30 14.18 0.12
C ARG A 23 6.78 14.06 -0.21
N ALA A 24 7.36 12.89 0.06
CA ALA A 24 8.76 12.65 -0.23
C ALA A 24 8.99 12.57 -1.74
N THR A 25 10.17 13.04 -2.15
CA THR A 25 10.63 12.98 -3.55
C THR A 25 11.57 11.81 -3.78
N ASP A 26 12.25 11.33 -2.74
CA ASP A 26 13.09 10.14 -2.78
C ASP A 26 12.24 8.87 -2.64
N SER A 27 12.53 7.87 -3.49
CA SER A 27 11.81 6.59 -3.50
C SER A 27 11.69 5.94 -2.13
N ALA A 28 12.76 5.92 -1.33
CA ALA A 28 12.77 5.29 -0.01
C ALA A 28 11.80 5.96 0.98
N HIS A 29 11.86 7.29 1.09
CA HIS A 29 10.95 8.03 1.98
C HIS A 29 9.51 8.07 1.43
N LEU A 30 9.34 7.89 0.12
CA LEU A 30 8.02 7.78 -0.48
C LEU A 30 7.37 6.46 -0.09
N ILE A 31 8.11 5.34 -0.11
CA ILE A 31 7.54 4.07 0.33
C ILE A 31 7.21 4.10 1.83
N ASP A 32 8.04 4.72 2.67
CA ASP A 32 7.74 4.86 4.11
C ASP A 32 6.38 5.55 4.34
N GLN A 33 6.05 6.58 3.56
CA GLN A 33 4.75 7.25 3.63
C GLN A 33 3.59 6.38 3.14
N TYR A 34 3.81 5.57 2.09
CA TYR A 34 2.84 4.59 1.65
C TYR A 34 2.57 3.55 2.75
N GLU A 35 3.61 3.09 3.47
CA GLU A 35 3.48 2.13 4.57
C GLU A 35 2.74 2.72 5.77
N GLU A 36 3.08 3.95 6.17
CA GLU A 36 2.41 4.64 7.28
C GLU A 36 0.90 4.80 7.01
N ILE A 37 0.55 5.21 5.79
CA ILE A 37 -0.85 5.34 5.39
C ILE A 37 -1.54 3.97 5.28
N ALA A 38 -0.86 2.94 4.78
CA ALA A 38 -1.41 1.59 4.72
C ALA A 38 -1.79 1.06 6.11
N ILE A 39 -0.96 1.32 7.13
CA ILE A 39 -1.26 0.95 8.52
C ILE A 39 -2.50 1.69 9.02
N GLN A 40 -2.58 3.01 8.79
CA GLN A 40 -3.75 3.81 9.20
C GLN A 40 -5.04 3.32 8.52
N VAL A 41 -4.94 2.94 7.25
CA VAL A 41 -6.05 2.36 6.48
C VAL A 41 -6.46 1.00 7.05
N LEU A 42 -5.49 0.14 7.36
CA LEU A 42 -5.72 -1.15 8.01
C LEU A 42 -6.44 -0.95 9.34
N ASP A 43 -5.94 -0.10 10.23
CA ASP A 43 -6.57 0.18 11.53
C ASP A 43 -7.99 0.75 11.42
N SER A 44 -8.26 1.55 10.38
CA SER A 44 -9.56 2.21 10.20
C SER A 44 -10.62 1.29 9.58
N GLU A 45 -10.23 0.30 8.79
CA GLU A 45 -11.17 -0.48 7.96
C GLU A 45 -11.06 -2.01 8.16
N HIS A 46 -10.20 -2.50 9.06
CA HIS A 46 -9.98 -3.93 9.26
C HIS A 46 -11.27 -4.74 9.47
N GLU A 47 -12.30 -4.14 10.11
CA GLU A 47 -13.57 -4.80 10.40
C GLU A 47 -14.54 -4.87 9.20
N ASP A 48 -14.32 -4.08 8.15
CA ASP A 48 -15.18 -4.02 6.96
C ASP A 48 -14.83 -5.09 5.91
N PHE A 49 -13.69 -5.76 6.05
CA PHE A 49 -13.19 -6.76 5.10
C PHE A 49 -13.11 -8.16 5.71
N THR A 50 -13.04 -9.18 4.84
CA THR A 50 -12.70 -10.54 5.29
C THR A 50 -11.38 -10.51 6.04
N PRO A 51 -11.26 -11.18 7.21
CA PRO A 51 -10.03 -11.23 7.97
C PRO A 51 -8.84 -11.62 7.10
N GLY A 52 -7.77 -10.83 7.14
CA GLY A 52 -6.55 -11.04 6.34
C GLY A 52 -6.60 -10.45 4.93
N ALA A 53 -7.77 -10.34 4.29
CA ALA A 53 -7.86 -9.91 2.89
C ALA A 53 -7.35 -8.46 2.67
N LEU A 54 -7.69 -7.54 3.58
CA LEU A 54 -7.19 -6.16 3.50
C LEU A 54 -5.67 -6.10 3.74
N HIS A 55 -5.17 -6.90 4.68
CA HIS A 55 -3.74 -6.97 4.99
C HIS A 55 -2.94 -7.48 3.78
N GLU A 56 -3.31 -8.64 3.23
CA GLU A 56 -2.65 -9.24 2.07
C GLU A 56 -2.69 -8.31 0.84
N TYR A 57 -3.82 -7.62 0.66
CA TYR A 57 -3.96 -6.64 -0.42
C TYR A 57 -2.99 -5.46 -0.25
N LEU A 58 -2.91 -4.87 0.94
CA LEU A 58 -2.02 -3.75 1.23
C LEU A 58 -0.55 -4.17 1.12
N GLU A 59 -0.18 -5.36 1.61
CA GLU A 59 1.17 -5.91 1.44
C GLU A 59 1.53 -6.07 -0.04
N THR A 60 0.62 -6.64 -0.84
CA THR A 60 0.82 -6.80 -2.29
C THR A 60 0.95 -5.43 -2.97
N PHE A 61 0.11 -4.47 -2.59
CA PHE A 61 0.15 -3.12 -3.14
C PHE A 61 1.50 -2.44 -2.84
N LEU A 62 1.97 -2.51 -1.59
CA LEU A 62 3.25 -1.94 -1.17
C LEU A 62 4.42 -2.62 -1.87
N TYR A 63 4.36 -3.94 -2.05
CA TYR A 63 5.36 -4.68 -2.82
C TYR A 63 5.46 -4.19 -4.27
N LEU A 64 4.31 -4.03 -4.95
CA LEU A 64 4.27 -3.47 -6.30
C LEU A 64 4.83 -2.04 -6.32
N LYS A 65 4.49 -1.19 -5.35
CA LYS A 65 5.08 0.16 -5.24
C LYS A 65 6.58 0.13 -5.07
N ARG A 66 7.11 -0.77 -4.25
CA ARG A 66 8.57 -0.91 -4.08
C ARG A 66 9.24 -1.36 -5.39
N LEU A 67 8.60 -2.20 -6.19
CA LEU A 67 9.08 -2.54 -7.54
C LEU A 67 9.06 -1.33 -8.48
N GLU A 68 7.95 -0.58 -8.51
CA GLU A 68 7.82 0.65 -9.32
C GLU A 68 8.88 1.71 -8.97
N LEU A 69 9.22 1.81 -7.69
CA LEU A 69 10.20 2.76 -7.16
C LEU A 69 11.65 2.24 -7.24
N GLY A 70 11.86 1.01 -7.72
CA GLY A 70 13.18 0.39 -7.86
C GLY A 70 13.85 0.04 -6.52
N LEU A 71 13.07 -0.18 -5.47
CA LEU A 71 13.54 -0.43 -4.11
C LEU A 71 13.71 -1.91 -3.76
N VAL A 72 13.04 -2.81 -4.49
CA VAL A 72 13.31 -4.25 -4.44
C VAL A 72 13.87 -4.71 -5.79
N PRO A 73 14.88 -5.60 -5.79
CA PRO A 73 15.23 -6.32 -6.99
C PRO A 73 14.05 -7.17 -7.43
N PHE A 74 13.83 -7.25 -8.73
CA PHE A 74 12.85 -8.19 -9.29
C PHE A 74 13.28 -9.60 -8.84
N PRO A 75 12.42 -10.39 -8.18
CA PRO A 75 12.80 -11.70 -7.70
C PRO A 75 13.21 -12.55 -8.91
N ASP A 76 14.41 -13.12 -8.88
CA ASP A 76 14.83 -14.09 -9.89
C ASP A 76 14.02 -15.37 -9.64
N PRO A 77 13.18 -15.83 -10.59
CA PRO A 77 12.35 -17.03 -10.43
C PRO A 77 13.16 -18.35 -10.28
N ARG A 78 14.47 -18.26 -10.05
CA ARG A 78 15.40 -19.37 -9.85
C ARG A 78 15.94 -19.46 -8.42
N GLU A 79 15.57 -18.54 -7.52
CA GLU A 79 16.03 -18.55 -6.11
C GLU A 79 15.11 -19.33 -5.14
N GLU A 80 14.23 -20.21 -5.65
CA GLU A 80 13.40 -21.12 -4.83
C GLU A 80 14.09 -22.44 -4.46
#